data_AF-A0A3D1K617-F1
#
_entry.id   AF-A0A3D1K617-F1
#
_cell.length_a   1.000
_cell.length_b   1.000
_cell.length_c   1.000
_cell.angle_alpha   90.00
_cell.angle_beta   90.00
_cell.angle_gamma   90.00
#
_symmetry.space_group_name_H-M   'P 1'
#
loop_
_entity.id
_entity.type
_entity.pdbx_description
1 polymer ?
#
loop_
_entity_poly.entity_id
_entity_poly.type
_entity_poly.pdbx_seq_one_letter_code
_entity_poly.pdbx_strand_id
1 'polypeptide(L)'
;MGDGEYAMKEKNSYSSAVEIVRQLQSRGFIAYFAGGAVRDMLLGKASEDIDIATSAKPEDVISIFPRSYEIGAAFGIINVVFDGHPFEIATFREERGYLDGRHPGEVKYTDSPGTDARRRDFTVNGMFHDPAAGRIFDFVGGKSDLSSGILRTIGSPEERFSEDYLRMMRAVRFCVRFGFELSDDIAPAIRKYSGRLKMLSAERLRDELNKMLMGPDPERAFRLMNELGILREVLPEIADLCGVTQHHEYHPEGDVFEHTMLMLSHMAYPDIELAWSILLHDVGKPATKSLGEDGIEHFYTHEHKSAEMAADILKRLKMPSKSIDNIVHAVRNHMRFAHVMEMRPAKWRRLIAEDTFPVENELHRIDCMSSHGKTDCFIFLLDRMNELANEIKLPPPLLTGADLIALGMKPGPEFKEILSKASDLQLEGRIGTREEALEWVKNRSEDC
;
A
#
# COMPACT_ATOMS: atom_id res chain seq x y z
N MET A 1 -18.35 -8.67 -12.35
CA MET A 1 -17.71 -9.14 -13.60
C MET A 1 -17.05 -10.45 -13.25
N GLY A 2 -17.56 -11.55 -13.79
CA GLY A 2 -17.34 -12.89 -13.24
C GLY A 2 -16.05 -13.56 -13.70
N ASP A 3 -15.56 -14.50 -12.91
CA ASP A 3 -14.32 -15.27 -13.09
C ASP A 3 -14.11 -15.83 -14.51
N GLY A 4 -15.19 -16.11 -15.25
CA GLY A 4 -15.11 -16.59 -16.64
C GLY A 4 -14.66 -15.54 -17.67
N GLU A 5 -14.92 -14.26 -17.43
CA GLU A 5 -14.50 -13.16 -18.32
C GLU A 5 -13.04 -12.77 -18.06
N TYR A 6 -12.59 -12.89 -16.81
CA TYR A 6 -11.20 -12.72 -16.39
C TYR A 6 -10.32 -13.86 -16.93
N ALA A 7 -10.75 -15.11 -16.78
CA ALA A 7 -10.04 -16.28 -17.32
C ALA A 7 -9.95 -16.29 -18.86
N MET A 8 -10.95 -15.73 -19.56
CA MET A 8 -10.90 -15.52 -21.02
C MET A 8 -9.90 -14.42 -21.40
N LYS A 9 -9.85 -13.30 -20.67
CA LYS A 9 -8.86 -12.23 -20.89
C LYS A 9 -7.42 -12.69 -20.64
N GLU A 10 -7.18 -13.46 -19.57
CA GLU A 10 -5.86 -14.05 -19.27
C GLU A 10 -5.42 -15.06 -20.35
N LYS A 11 -6.33 -15.94 -20.79
CA LYS A 11 -6.05 -16.87 -21.90
C LYS A 11 -5.69 -16.14 -23.20
N ASN A 12 -6.40 -15.05 -23.51
CA ASN A 12 -6.13 -14.25 -24.70
C ASN A 12 -4.76 -13.57 -24.59
N SER A 13 -4.43 -12.96 -23.44
CA SER A 13 -3.12 -12.33 -23.21
C SER A 13 -1.94 -13.30 -23.37
N TYR A 14 -2.04 -14.50 -22.79
CA TYR A 14 -0.99 -15.52 -22.95
C TYR A 14 -0.82 -15.92 -24.41
N SER A 15 -1.91 -16.19 -25.14
CA SER A 15 -1.83 -16.57 -26.56
C SER A 15 -1.19 -15.49 -27.43
N SER A 16 -1.51 -14.21 -27.17
CA SER A 16 -0.92 -13.06 -27.85
C SER A 16 0.58 -12.96 -27.54
N ALA A 17 1.00 -13.16 -26.29
CA ALA A 17 2.42 -13.19 -25.92
C ALA A 17 3.19 -14.32 -26.63
N VAL A 18 2.60 -15.52 -26.75
CA VAL A 18 3.19 -16.64 -27.51
C VAL A 18 3.34 -16.28 -28.98
N GLU A 19 2.35 -15.61 -29.57
CA GLU A 19 2.41 -15.20 -30.97
C GLU A 19 3.48 -14.14 -31.23
N ILE A 20 3.65 -13.17 -30.32
CA ILE A 20 4.77 -12.22 -30.37
C ILE A 20 6.12 -12.96 -30.40
N VAL A 21 6.30 -13.93 -29.50
CA VAL A 21 7.52 -14.75 -29.45
C VAL A 21 7.73 -15.50 -30.77
N ARG A 22 6.70 -16.14 -31.33
CA ARG A 22 6.79 -16.85 -32.62
C ARG A 22 7.15 -15.92 -33.77
N GLN A 23 6.60 -14.71 -33.79
CA GLN A 23 6.89 -13.71 -34.82
C GLN A 23 8.33 -13.19 -34.77
N LEU A 24 8.92 -13.08 -33.57
CA LEU A 24 10.33 -12.76 -33.40
C LEU A 24 11.21 -13.95 -33.85
N GLN A 25 10.88 -15.15 -33.39
CA GLN A 25 11.62 -16.38 -33.71
C GLN A 25 11.61 -16.72 -35.21
N SER A 26 10.49 -16.52 -35.91
CA SER A 26 10.39 -16.78 -37.37
C SER A 26 11.27 -15.86 -38.21
N ARG A 27 11.70 -14.72 -37.64
CA ARG A 27 12.64 -13.76 -38.24
C ARG A 27 14.09 -13.99 -37.81
N GLY A 28 14.36 -15.06 -37.07
CA GLY A 28 15.71 -15.46 -36.65
C GLY A 28 16.18 -14.87 -35.32
N PHE A 29 15.32 -14.16 -34.59
CA PHE A 29 15.65 -13.65 -33.26
C PHE A 29 15.41 -14.70 -32.18
N ILE A 30 16.20 -14.65 -31.12
CA ILE A 30 15.90 -15.40 -29.89
C ILE A 30 14.85 -14.59 -29.14
N ALA A 31 13.73 -15.20 -28.74
CA ALA A 31 12.71 -14.54 -27.93
C ALA A 31 12.08 -15.53 -26.95
N TYR A 32 11.99 -15.13 -25.68
CA TYR A 32 11.47 -15.95 -24.57
C TYR A 32 10.64 -15.12 -23.61
N PHE A 33 9.76 -15.77 -22.85
CA PHE A 33 9.23 -15.18 -21.62
C PHE A 33 10.34 -15.13 -20.57
N ALA A 34 10.36 -14.10 -19.74
CA ALA A 34 11.41 -13.85 -18.77
C ALA A 34 10.87 -13.45 -17.39
N GLY A 35 11.74 -13.45 -16.37
CA GLY A 35 11.46 -12.79 -15.10
C GLY A 35 10.35 -13.46 -14.27
N GLY A 36 9.46 -12.63 -13.72
CA GLY A 36 8.40 -13.06 -12.81
C GLY A 36 7.43 -14.04 -13.44
N ALA A 37 7.13 -13.88 -14.73
CA ALA A 37 6.21 -14.75 -15.46
C ALA A 37 6.66 -16.21 -15.46
N VAL A 38 7.97 -16.46 -15.59
CA VAL A 38 8.53 -17.82 -15.60
C VAL A 38 8.48 -18.44 -14.20
N ARG A 39 8.82 -17.67 -13.16
CA ARG A 39 8.71 -18.08 -11.75
C ARG A 39 7.27 -18.43 -11.38
N ASP A 40 6.34 -17.55 -11.70
CA ASP A 40 4.94 -17.69 -11.30
C ASP A 40 4.29 -18.86 -12.03
N MET A 41 4.58 -19.05 -13.33
CA MET A 41 4.19 -20.24 -14.08
C MET A 41 4.70 -21.53 -13.42
N LEU A 42 5.96 -21.57 -12.99
CA LEU A 42 6.55 -22.74 -12.32
C LEU A 42 5.95 -23.00 -10.94
N LEU A 43 5.45 -21.98 -10.26
CA LEU A 43 4.71 -22.09 -9.01
C LEU A 43 3.23 -22.43 -9.21
N GLY A 44 2.77 -22.59 -10.46
CA GLY A 44 1.35 -22.82 -10.78
C GLY A 44 0.46 -21.61 -10.51
N LYS A 45 1.04 -20.40 -10.48
CA LYS A 45 0.33 -19.13 -10.28
C LYS A 45 0.12 -18.44 -11.64
N ALA A 46 -1.01 -17.73 -11.78
CA ALA A 46 -1.20 -16.82 -12.90
C ALA A 46 -0.21 -15.65 -12.78
N SER A 47 0.37 -15.24 -13.91
CA SER A 47 1.19 -14.03 -13.99
C SER A 47 0.33 -12.92 -14.58
N GLU A 48 0.25 -11.78 -13.88
CA GLU A 48 -0.50 -10.60 -14.35
C GLU A 48 0.21 -9.94 -15.54
N ASP A 49 1.55 -9.96 -15.53
CA ASP A 49 2.40 -9.38 -16.56
C ASP A 49 3.32 -10.45 -17.18
N ILE A 50 3.39 -10.49 -18.52
CA ILE A 50 4.29 -11.39 -19.26
C ILE A 50 5.38 -10.54 -19.92
N ASP A 51 6.58 -10.56 -19.32
CA ASP A 51 7.76 -9.92 -19.87
C ASP A 51 8.37 -10.80 -20.97
N ILE A 52 8.65 -10.21 -22.13
CA ILE A 52 9.32 -10.88 -23.25
C ILE A 52 10.74 -10.34 -23.35
N ALA A 53 11.72 -11.23 -23.39
CA ALA A 53 13.12 -10.87 -23.61
C ALA A 53 13.61 -11.43 -24.94
N THR A 54 14.31 -10.61 -25.72
CA THR A 54 14.67 -10.93 -27.12
C THR A 54 16.07 -10.47 -27.51
N SER A 55 16.69 -11.14 -28.49
CA SER A 55 17.91 -10.65 -29.14
C SER A 55 17.63 -9.55 -30.19
N ALA A 56 16.36 -9.34 -30.56
CA ALA A 56 15.96 -8.25 -31.43
C ALA A 56 16.24 -6.89 -30.76
N LYS A 57 16.85 -5.96 -31.49
CA LYS A 57 17.10 -4.60 -30.98
C LYS A 57 15.81 -3.78 -30.98
N PRO A 58 15.75 -2.66 -30.23
CA PRO A 58 14.56 -1.80 -30.20
C PRO A 58 14.02 -1.44 -31.59
N GLU A 59 14.91 -1.08 -32.52
CA GLU A 59 14.58 -0.76 -33.91
C GLU A 59 13.98 -1.95 -34.69
N ASP A 60 14.46 -3.17 -34.42
CA ASP A 60 13.92 -4.39 -35.03
C ASP A 60 12.52 -4.68 -34.47
N VAL A 61 12.33 -4.53 -33.16
CA VAL A 61 11.03 -4.74 -32.49
C VAL A 61 9.98 -3.76 -33.02
N ILE A 62 10.32 -2.47 -33.13
CA ILE A 62 9.43 -1.43 -33.67
C ILE A 62 9.08 -1.70 -35.14
N SER A 63 10.06 -2.14 -35.94
CA SER A 63 9.85 -2.51 -37.34
C SER A 63 8.89 -3.70 -37.49
N ILE A 64 8.99 -4.68 -36.59
CA ILE A 64 8.14 -5.88 -36.58
C ILE A 64 6.73 -5.57 -36.08
N PHE A 65 6.61 -4.70 -35.07
CA PHE A 65 5.35 -4.37 -34.41
C PHE A 65 5.07 -2.86 -34.47
N PRO A 66 4.46 -2.34 -35.55
CA PRO A 66 4.29 -0.89 -35.74
C PRO A 66 3.45 -0.20 -34.66
N ARG A 67 2.61 -0.94 -33.94
CA ARG A 67 1.89 -0.45 -32.76
C ARG A 67 2.75 -0.65 -31.52
N SER A 68 3.85 0.08 -31.45
CA SER A 68 4.77 0.03 -30.32
C SER A 68 5.27 1.41 -29.95
N TYR A 69 5.69 1.58 -28.70
CA TYR A 69 6.32 2.80 -28.22
C TYR A 69 7.45 2.48 -27.23
N GLU A 70 8.51 3.28 -27.27
CA GLU A 70 9.65 3.13 -26.36
C GLU A 70 9.26 3.52 -24.93
N ILE A 71 9.64 2.67 -23.97
CA ILE A 71 9.59 3.00 -22.55
C ILE A 71 11.02 3.04 -22.05
N GLY A 72 11.53 4.26 -21.85
CA GLY A 72 12.88 4.47 -21.36
C GLY A 72 13.94 4.02 -22.37
N ALA A 73 14.16 4.85 -23.40
CA ALA A 73 15.12 4.63 -24.48
C ALA A 73 16.52 4.14 -24.03
N ALA A 74 16.93 4.49 -22.81
CA ALA A 74 18.20 4.06 -22.21
C ALA A 74 18.30 2.55 -21.90
N PHE A 75 17.18 1.83 -21.80
CA PHE A 75 17.15 0.42 -21.36
C PHE A 75 16.75 -0.56 -22.47
N GLY A 76 16.37 -0.10 -23.66
CA GLY A 76 15.95 -0.98 -24.74
C GLY A 76 14.69 -1.80 -24.41
N ILE A 77 13.70 -1.14 -23.78
CA ILE A 77 12.37 -1.72 -23.51
C ILE A 77 11.37 -1.06 -24.44
N ILE A 78 10.63 -1.88 -25.18
CA ILE A 78 9.57 -1.49 -26.09
C ILE A 78 8.25 -2.02 -25.56
N ASN A 79 7.25 -1.15 -25.40
CA ASN A 79 5.88 -1.60 -25.21
C ASN A 79 5.23 -1.86 -26.55
N VAL A 80 4.84 -3.10 -26.79
CA VAL A 80 4.09 -3.52 -27.98
C VAL A 80 2.63 -3.70 -27.60
N VAL A 81 1.73 -3.05 -28.36
CA VAL A 81 0.29 -3.27 -28.22
C VAL A 81 -0.15 -4.32 -29.24
N PHE A 82 -0.43 -5.53 -28.76
CA PHE A 82 -0.84 -6.68 -29.57
C PHE A 82 -2.21 -7.19 -29.11
N ASP A 83 -3.15 -7.39 -30.05
CA ASP A 83 -4.55 -7.74 -29.76
C ASP A 83 -5.26 -6.85 -28.73
N GLY A 84 -4.83 -5.59 -28.61
CA GLY A 84 -5.38 -4.62 -27.64
C GLY A 84 -4.76 -4.69 -26.25
N HIS A 85 -3.74 -5.53 -26.06
CA HIS A 85 -3.01 -5.69 -24.79
C HIS A 85 -1.56 -5.17 -24.91
N PRO A 86 -1.05 -4.44 -23.91
CA PRO A 86 0.35 -4.02 -23.88
C PRO A 86 1.24 -5.16 -23.38
N PHE A 87 2.41 -5.32 -24.02
CA PHE A 87 3.46 -6.27 -23.63
C PHE A 87 4.82 -5.57 -23.58
N GLU A 88 5.56 -5.77 -22.50
CA GLU A 88 6.93 -5.29 -22.37
C GLU A 88 7.89 -6.24 -23.08
N ILE A 89 8.58 -5.75 -24.12
CA ILE A 89 9.61 -6.46 -24.86
C ILE A 89 10.96 -5.80 -24.58
N ALA A 90 11.86 -6.52 -23.92
CA ALA A 90 13.19 -6.05 -23.57
C ALA A 90 14.27 -6.74 -24.42
N THR A 91 15.16 -5.95 -25.02
CA THR A 91 16.36 -6.49 -25.67
C THR A 91 17.34 -7.01 -24.61
N PHE A 92 17.88 -8.21 -24.84
CA PHE A 92 18.95 -8.78 -24.02
C PHE A 92 20.14 -7.84 -23.93
N ARG A 93 20.63 -7.63 -22.71
CA ARG A 93 21.70 -6.66 -22.47
C ARG A 93 22.63 -7.07 -21.35
N GLU A 94 23.84 -6.53 -21.43
CA GLU A 94 24.81 -6.48 -20.35
C GLU A 94 24.83 -5.04 -19.80
N GLU A 95 24.84 -4.91 -18.49
CA GLU A 95 24.84 -3.63 -17.78
C GLU A 95 26.13 -3.51 -16.97
N ARG A 96 26.84 -2.39 -17.06
CA ARG A 96 28.10 -2.15 -16.35
C ARG A 96 28.18 -0.75 -15.76
N GLY A 97 29.05 -0.57 -14.77
CA GLY A 97 29.46 0.74 -14.28
C GLY A 97 28.35 1.49 -13.53
N TYR A 98 27.71 0.85 -12.56
CA TYR A 98 26.72 1.50 -11.71
C TYR A 98 27.38 2.53 -10.80
N LEU A 99 27.02 3.80 -10.96
CA LEU A 99 27.63 4.91 -10.21
C LEU A 99 26.76 5.40 -9.04
N ASP A 100 25.44 5.30 -9.18
CA ASP A 100 24.47 5.85 -8.22
C ASP A 100 23.61 4.77 -7.51
N GLY A 101 23.92 3.50 -7.76
CA GLY A 101 23.14 2.38 -7.23
C GLY A 101 21.75 2.28 -7.85
N ARG A 102 21.62 2.63 -9.14
CA ARG A 102 20.44 2.32 -9.96
C ARG A 102 20.75 2.26 -11.46
N HIS A 103 21.45 3.26 -11.99
CA HIS A 103 21.63 3.42 -13.42
C HIS A 103 22.99 2.84 -13.83
N PRO A 104 23.01 1.89 -14.78
CA PRO A 104 24.26 1.44 -15.36
C PRO A 104 24.89 2.58 -16.17
N GLY A 105 26.20 2.74 -16.05
CA GLY A 105 26.97 3.68 -16.85
C GLY A 105 27.10 3.25 -18.31
N GLU A 106 26.98 1.95 -18.59
CA GLU A 106 27.00 1.40 -19.95
C GLU A 106 25.97 0.27 -20.10
N VAL A 107 25.20 0.31 -21.20
CA VAL A 107 24.29 -0.75 -21.62
C VAL A 107 24.74 -1.27 -22.97
N LYS A 108 25.01 -2.58 -23.06
CA LYS A 108 25.43 -3.23 -24.31
C LYS A 108 24.47 -4.36 -24.66
N TYR A 109 23.81 -4.26 -25.81
CA TYR A 109 22.96 -5.34 -26.31
C TYR A 109 23.78 -6.59 -26.64
N THR A 110 23.18 -7.76 -26.39
CA THR A 110 23.82 -9.07 -26.56
C THR A 110 22.81 -10.08 -27.09
N ASP A 111 23.28 -11.09 -27.83
CA ASP A 111 22.41 -12.18 -28.29
C ASP A 111 22.33 -13.34 -27.28
N SER A 112 22.89 -13.16 -26.07
CA SER A 112 23.01 -14.20 -25.05
C SER A 112 21.99 -14.02 -23.91
N PRO A 113 20.94 -14.88 -23.84
CA PRO A 113 20.01 -14.89 -22.71
C PRO A 113 20.73 -15.12 -21.37
N GLY A 114 21.81 -15.92 -21.37
CA GLY A 114 22.60 -16.17 -20.16
C GLY A 114 23.37 -14.94 -19.67
N THR A 115 23.72 -14.02 -20.57
CA THR A 115 24.33 -12.73 -20.19
C THR A 115 23.27 -11.81 -19.58
N ASP A 116 22.06 -11.75 -20.16
CA ASP A 116 20.93 -11.01 -19.58
C ASP A 116 20.49 -11.60 -18.22
N ALA A 117 20.53 -12.93 -18.06
CA ALA A 117 20.25 -13.59 -16.79
C ALA A 117 21.14 -13.05 -15.68
N ARG A 118 22.44 -12.87 -15.98
CA ARG A 118 23.47 -12.52 -15.00
C ARG A 118 23.38 -11.11 -14.44
N ARG A 119 22.55 -10.22 -14.98
CA ARG A 119 22.35 -8.86 -14.43
C ARG A 119 21.09 -8.73 -13.55
N ARG A 120 20.26 -9.77 -13.50
CA ARG A 120 18.99 -9.78 -12.76
C ARG A 120 19.22 -9.93 -11.26
N ASP A 121 18.19 -9.61 -10.48
CA ASP A 121 18.27 -9.53 -9.02
C ASP A 121 18.45 -10.90 -8.35
N PHE A 122 17.53 -11.82 -8.59
CA PHE A 122 17.48 -13.12 -7.92
C PHE A 122 17.43 -14.28 -8.91
N THR A 123 17.99 -15.44 -8.53
CA THR A 123 18.08 -16.64 -9.37
C THR A 123 16.70 -17.09 -9.87
N VAL A 124 15.69 -17.05 -8.99
CA VAL A 124 14.28 -17.34 -9.31
C VAL A 124 13.67 -16.41 -10.36
N ASN A 125 14.23 -15.21 -10.57
CA ASN A 125 13.80 -14.26 -11.60
C ASN A 125 14.73 -14.26 -12.84
N GLY A 126 15.78 -15.09 -12.83
CA GLY A 126 16.78 -15.20 -13.90
C GLY A 126 16.53 -16.32 -14.92
N MET A 127 15.31 -16.87 -14.93
CA MET A 127 14.92 -17.95 -15.83
C MET A 127 14.19 -17.43 -17.07
N PHE A 128 14.23 -18.23 -18.14
CA PHE A 128 13.52 -17.96 -19.39
C PHE A 128 12.67 -19.16 -19.81
N HIS A 129 11.53 -18.90 -20.44
CA HIS A 129 10.66 -19.92 -21.00
C HIS A 129 10.41 -19.65 -22.49
N ASP A 130 10.67 -20.66 -23.31
CA ASP A 130 10.28 -20.69 -24.72
C ASP A 130 8.91 -21.34 -24.84
N PRO A 131 7.83 -20.54 -25.02
CA PRO A 131 6.49 -21.09 -25.15
C PRO A 131 6.25 -21.81 -26.47
N ALA A 132 7.07 -21.57 -27.51
CA ALA A 132 6.93 -22.25 -28.78
C ALA A 132 7.48 -23.69 -28.72
N ALA A 133 8.61 -23.87 -28.02
CA ALA A 133 9.24 -25.18 -27.82
C ALA A 133 8.83 -25.88 -26.50
N GLY A 134 8.15 -25.19 -25.59
CA GLY A 134 7.82 -25.70 -24.25
C GLY A 134 9.06 -25.95 -23.38
N ARG A 135 10.12 -25.16 -23.56
CA ARG A 135 11.43 -25.38 -22.92
C ARG A 135 11.77 -24.25 -21.95
N ILE A 136 12.29 -24.61 -20.78
CA ILE A 136 12.78 -23.64 -19.79
C ILE A 136 14.30 -23.62 -19.77
N PHE A 137 14.87 -22.44 -19.92
CA PHE A 137 16.30 -22.16 -19.79
C PHE A 137 16.61 -21.55 -18.43
N ASP A 138 17.56 -22.14 -17.72
CA ASP A 138 18.03 -21.68 -16.43
C ASP A 138 19.56 -21.64 -16.45
N PHE A 139 20.11 -20.43 -16.39
CA PHE A 139 21.55 -20.18 -16.46
C PHE A 139 22.16 -19.87 -15.08
N VAL A 140 21.33 -19.79 -14.04
CA VAL A 140 21.69 -19.21 -12.74
C VAL A 140 21.24 -20.05 -11.54
N GLY A 141 20.62 -21.20 -11.78
CA GLY A 141 20.18 -22.13 -10.72
C GLY A 141 18.80 -21.81 -10.15
N GLY A 142 18.00 -20.97 -10.83
CA GLY A 142 16.70 -20.52 -10.38
C GLY A 142 15.69 -21.64 -10.12
N LYS A 143 15.75 -22.74 -10.89
CA LYS A 143 14.84 -23.89 -10.68
C LYS A 143 15.09 -24.58 -9.34
N SER A 144 16.36 -24.76 -8.98
CA SER A 144 16.75 -25.44 -7.73
C SER A 144 16.40 -24.59 -6.51
N ASP A 145 16.65 -23.28 -6.59
CA ASP A 145 16.29 -22.35 -5.54
C ASP A 145 14.75 -22.25 -5.40
N LEU A 146 14.02 -22.21 -6.52
CA LEU A 146 12.56 -22.18 -6.54
C LEU A 146 11.96 -23.44 -5.88
N SER A 147 12.47 -24.63 -6.20
CA SER A 147 12.00 -25.88 -5.61
C SER A 147 12.34 -25.99 -4.12
N SER A 148 13.41 -25.34 -3.68
CA SER A 148 13.88 -25.36 -2.29
C SER A 148 13.28 -24.23 -1.45
N GLY A 149 12.52 -23.31 -2.07
CA GLY A 149 11.98 -22.15 -1.38
C GLY A 149 13.06 -21.15 -0.93
N ILE A 150 14.17 -21.03 -1.67
CA ILE A 150 15.29 -20.16 -1.31
C ILE A 150 15.30 -18.93 -2.22
N LEU A 151 15.40 -17.75 -1.63
CA LEU A 151 15.69 -16.52 -2.35
C LEU A 151 17.21 -16.29 -2.34
N ARG A 152 17.82 -16.34 -3.53
CA ARG A 152 19.26 -16.16 -3.73
C ARG A 152 19.54 -15.09 -4.77
N THR A 153 20.52 -14.23 -4.55
CA THR A 153 20.97 -13.27 -5.57
C THR A 153 21.74 -13.98 -6.68
N ILE A 154 21.68 -13.44 -7.90
CA ILE A 154 22.56 -13.93 -8.97
C ILE A 154 23.96 -13.37 -8.70
N GLY A 155 24.97 -14.23 -8.50
CA GLY A 155 26.30 -13.77 -8.09
C GLY A 155 26.35 -13.30 -6.63
N SER A 156 27.31 -12.44 -6.28
CA SER A 156 27.48 -11.95 -4.90
C SER A 156 26.34 -11.00 -4.51
N PRO A 157 25.73 -11.16 -3.31
CA PRO A 157 24.74 -10.22 -2.79
C PRO A 157 25.26 -8.78 -2.71
N GLU A 158 26.53 -8.59 -2.33
CA GLU A 158 27.15 -7.26 -2.21
C GLU A 158 27.24 -6.54 -3.55
N GLU A 159 27.70 -7.24 -4.59
CA GLU A 159 27.71 -6.70 -5.95
C GLU A 159 26.27 -6.38 -6.37
N ARG A 160 25.35 -7.33 -6.19
CA ARG A 160 23.97 -7.20 -6.68
C ARG A 160 23.18 -6.09 -5.98
N PHE A 161 23.40 -5.85 -4.69
CA PHE A 161 22.79 -4.73 -3.98
C PHE A 161 23.46 -3.40 -4.27
N SER A 162 24.75 -3.37 -4.59
CA SER A 162 25.44 -2.14 -4.99
C SER A 162 24.99 -1.61 -6.35
N GLU A 163 24.49 -2.49 -7.24
CA GLU A 163 23.90 -2.12 -8.52
C GLU A 163 22.53 -1.43 -8.35
N ASP A 164 21.68 -1.94 -7.44
CA ASP A 164 20.39 -1.31 -7.08
C ASP A 164 20.00 -1.62 -5.63
N TYR A 165 20.12 -0.60 -4.76
CA TYR A 165 19.83 -0.77 -3.34
C TYR A 165 18.37 -1.16 -3.06
N LEU A 166 17.44 -0.87 -3.99
CA LEU A 166 16.02 -1.28 -3.85
C LEU A 166 15.88 -2.80 -3.79
N ARG A 167 16.85 -3.56 -4.32
CA ARG A 167 16.84 -5.03 -4.30
C ARG A 167 16.84 -5.60 -2.88
N MET A 168 17.36 -4.89 -1.88
CA MET A 168 17.26 -5.31 -0.49
C MET A 168 15.81 -5.32 0.01
N MET A 169 15.02 -4.31 -0.34
CA MET A 169 13.58 -4.27 -0.02
C MET A 169 12.79 -5.28 -0.86
N ARG A 170 13.16 -5.47 -2.14
CA ARG A 170 12.59 -6.54 -2.97
C ARG A 170 12.84 -7.93 -2.38
N ALA A 171 13.99 -8.14 -1.74
CA ALA A 171 14.30 -9.41 -1.08
C ALA A 171 13.28 -9.73 0.01
N VAL A 172 12.99 -8.76 0.89
CA VAL A 172 11.94 -8.88 1.91
C VAL A 172 10.59 -9.19 1.26
N ARG A 173 10.18 -8.37 0.29
CA ARG A 173 8.89 -8.54 -0.40
C ARG A 173 8.76 -9.93 -1.02
N PHE A 174 9.80 -10.45 -1.67
CA PHE A 174 9.76 -11.77 -2.31
C PHE A 174 9.78 -12.91 -1.30
N CYS A 175 10.55 -12.82 -0.21
CA CYS A 175 10.49 -13.79 0.88
C CYS A 175 9.09 -13.92 1.46
N VAL A 176 8.40 -12.80 1.64
CA VAL A 176 7.03 -12.77 2.15
C VAL A 176 6.05 -13.27 1.12
N ARG A 177 6.05 -12.70 -0.09
CA ARG A 177 5.08 -13.01 -1.14
C ARG A 177 5.11 -14.48 -1.59
N PHE A 178 6.28 -15.09 -1.60
CA PHE A 178 6.46 -16.46 -2.09
C PHE A 178 6.77 -17.48 -1.00
N GLY A 179 6.85 -17.05 0.27
CA GLY A 179 7.23 -17.93 1.38
C GLY A 179 8.66 -18.43 1.29
N PHE A 180 9.56 -17.66 0.67
CA PHE A 180 10.98 -18.04 0.57
C PHE A 180 11.77 -17.68 1.82
N GLU A 181 12.83 -18.43 2.06
CA GLU A 181 13.89 -18.14 3.01
C GLU A 181 15.06 -17.45 2.31
N LEU A 182 15.73 -16.53 3.00
CA LEU A 182 16.94 -15.89 2.47
C LEU A 182 18.11 -16.87 2.49
N SER A 183 18.93 -16.89 1.45
CA SER A 183 20.21 -17.58 1.52
C SER A 183 21.14 -16.94 2.57
N ASP A 184 22.00 -17.74 3.20
CA ASP A 184 22.85 -17.36 4.34
C ASP A 184 23.70 -16.10 4.12
N ASP A 185 24.04 -15.81 2.86
CA ASP A 185 24.87 -14.68 2.43
C ASP A 185 24.08 -13.37 2.23
N ILE A 186 22.75 -13.43 2.06
CA ILE A 186 21.94 -12.23 1.81
C ILE A 186 21.77 -11.38 3.06
N ALA A 187 21.40 -11.97 4.21
CA ALA A 187 21.11 -11.19 5.41
C ALA A 187 22.32 -10.36 5.90
N PRO A 188 23.56 -10.90 5.95
CA PRO A 188 24.76 -10.11 6.24
C PRO A 188 24.98 -8.97 5.25
N ALA A 189 24.77 -9.22 3.94
CA ALA A 189 24.92 -8.20 2.92
C ALA A 189 23.87 -7.08 3.07
N ILE A 190 22.60 -7.41 3.34
CA ILE A 190 21.56 -6.41 3.59
C ILE A 190 21.95 -5.52 4.78
N ARG A 191 22.36 -6.11 5.91
CA ARG A 191 22.78 -5.34 7.10
C ARG A 191 23.96 -4.42 6.82
N LYS A 192 24.89 -4.84 5.95
CA LYS A 192 26.05 -4.03 5.54
C LYS A 192 25.66 -2.83 4.67
N TYR A 193 24.65 -2.97 3.80
CA TYR A 193 24.28 -1.95 2.81
C TYR A 193 22.99 -1.19 3.14
N SER A 194 22.22 -1.57 4.18
CA SER A 194 20.92 -0.95 4.50
C SER A 194 20.97 0.57 4.61
N GLY A 195 22.05 1.14 5.17
CA GLY A 195 22.23 2.60 5.26
C GLY A 195 22.24 3.33 3.90
N ARG A 196 22.48 2.61 2.80
CA ARG A 196 22.42 3.16 1.42
C ARG A 196 21.00 3.30 0.90
N LEU A 197 19.99 2.73 1.56
CA LEU A 197 18.58 2.92 1.20
C LEU A 197 18.15 4.40 1.22
N LYS A 198 18.82 5.23 2.04
CA LYS A 198 18.63 6.69 2.07
C LYS A 198 18.98 7.39 0.75
N MET A 199 19.72 6.73 -0.15
CA MET A 199 20.04 7.25 -1.49
C MET A 199 18.91 7.01 -2.50
N LEU A 200 17.94 6.14 -2.19
CA LEU A 200 16.81 5.87 -3.07
C LEU A 200 15.84 7.05 -3.09
N SER A 201 15.16 7.24 -4.23
CA SER A 201 14.09 8.24 -4.30
C SER A 201 12.92 7.83 -3.40
N ALA A 202 12.24 8.83 -2.84
CA ALA A 202 11.10 8.65 -1.96
C ALA A 202 9.99 7.81 -2.61
N GLU A 203 9.74 8.00 -3.90
CA GLU A 203 8.71 7.28 -4.65
C GLU A 203 9.04 5.79 -4.78
N ARG A 204 10.31 5.44 -5.03
CA ARG A 204 10.72 4.03 -5.11
C ARG A 204 10.58 3.32 -3.77
N LEU A 205 10.96 4.01 -2.68
CA LEU A 205 10.77 3.51 -1.32
C LEU A 205 9.28 3.32 -1.01
N ARG A 206 8.46 4.36 -1.28
CA ARG A 206 7.00 4.33 -1.10
C ARG A 206 6.37 3.17 -1.88
N ASP A 207 6.71 3.00 -3.15
CA ASP A 207 6.09 1.98 -3.99
C ASP A 207 6.42 0.56 -3.50
N GLU A 208 7.63 0.34 -2.99
CA GLU A 208 8.01 -0.95 -2.42
C GLU A 208 7.38 -1.20 -1.04
N LEU A 209 7.27 -0.17 -0.20
CA LEU A 209 6.51 -0.22 1.06
C LEU A 209 5.03 -0.52 0.81
N ASN A 210 4.40 0.16 -0.15
CA ASN A 210 3.01 -0.07 -0.55
C ASN A 210 2.80 -1.51 -1.00
N LYS A 211 3.73 -2.08 -1.80
CA LYS A 211 3.65 -3.49 -2.22
C LYS A 211 3.78 -4.49 -1.07
N MET A 212 4.51 -4.13 0.00
CA MET A 212 4.62 -4.97 1.19
C MET A 212 3.38 -4.85 2.07
N LEU A 213 2.87 -3.63 2.29
CA LEU A 213 1.63 -3.35 3.02
C LEU A 213 0.41 -4.01 2.38
N MET A 214 0.34 -3.98 1.05
CA MET A 214 -0.75 -4.59 0.25
C MET A 214 -0.45 -6.04 -0.12
N GLY A 215 0.65 -6.60 0.41
CA GLY A 215 1.08 -7.97 0.15
C GLY A 215 0.27 -8.99 0.97
N PRO A 216 0.57 -10.29 0.80
CA PRO A 216 -0.18 -11.35 1.49
C PRO A 216 0.09 -11.44 3.00
N ASP A 217 1.19 -10.86 3.49
CA ASP A 217 1.59 -10.94 4.90
C ASP A 217 2.43 -9.70 5.29
N PRO A 218 1.77 -8.53 5.46
CA PRO A 218 2.45 -7.28 5.79
C PRO A 218 3.14 -7.31 7.15
N GLU A 219 2.58 -8.03 8.14
CA GLU A 219 3.23 -8.24 9.43
C GLU A 219 4.64 -8.82 9.25
N ARG A 220 4.76 -9.97 8.58
CA ARG A 220 6.06 -10.64 8.39
C ARG A 220 7.03 -9.78 7.60
N ALA A 221 6.55 -8.97 6.66
CA ALA A 221 7.40 -8.05 5.90
C ALA A 221 8.08 -7.02 6.80
N PHE A 222 7.33 -6.36 7.69
CA PHE A 222 7.88 -5.33 8.57
C PHE A 222 8.75 -5.92 9.68
N ARG A 223 8.42 -7.11 10.19
CA ARG A 223 9.31 -7.86 11.10
C ARG A 223 10.64 -8.20 10.45
N LEU A 224 10.62 -8.76 9.25
CA LEU A 224 11.84 -9.09 8.51
C LEU A 224 12.66 -7.83 8.16
N MET A 225 12.01 -6.70 7.83
CA MET A 225 12.71 -5.42 7.67
C MET A 225 13.41 -4.97 8.96
N ASN A 226 12.78 -5.18 10.12
CA ASN A 226 13.39 -4.85 11.41
C ASN A 226 14.62 -5.74 11.70
N GLU A 227 14.49 -7.06 11.53
CA GLU A 227 15.57 -8.05 11.72
C GLU A 227 16.80 -7.82 10.82
N LEU A 228 16.57 -7.29 9.63
CA LEU A 228 17.60 -6.97 8.64
C LEU A 228 18.16 -5.54 8.80
N GLY A 229 17.64 -4.74 9.73
CA GLY A 229 18.05 -3.35 9.93
C GLY A 229 17.61 -2.41 8.80
N ILE A 230 16.67 -2.82 7.95
CA ILE A 230 16.08 -1.99 6.90
C ILE A 230 15.12 -0.97 7.51
N LEU A 231 14.28 -1.40 8.47
CA LEU A 231 13.18 -0.58 9.01
C LEU A 231 13.70 0.73 9.60
N ARG A 232 14.77 0.66 10.39
CA ARG A 232 15.47 1.83 10.97
C ARG A 232 15.93 2.86 9.93
N GLU A 233 16.26 2.42 8.72
CA GLU A 233 16.79 3.29 7.67
C GLU A 233 15.69 3.98 6.85
N VAL A 234 14.52 3.34 6.70
CA VAL A 234 13.43 3.84 5.84
C VAL A 234 12.27 4.48 6.62
N LEU A 235 11.95 3.91 7.79
CA LEU A 235 10.86 4.31 8.68
C LEU A 235 11.35 4.24 10.14
N PRO A 236 12.33 5.10 10.52
CA PRO A 236 12.88 5.11 11.89
C PRO A 236 11.80 5.28 12.96
N GLU A 237 10.74 6.03 12.66
CA GLU A 237 9.62 6.30 13.56
C GLU A 237 8.83 5.02 13.92
N ILE A 238 8.79 4.04 13.00
CA ILE A 238 8.17 2.73 13.25
C ILE A 238 9.15 1.83 14.04
N ALA A 239 10.44 1.91 13.73
CA ALA A 239 11.47 1.19 14.50
C ALA A 239 11.52 1.68 15.97
N ASP A 240 11.17 2.94 16.23
CA ASP A 240 11.10 3.52 17.58
C ASP A 240 9.91 3.00 18.42
N LEU A 241 8.98 2.25 17.83
CA LEU A 241 7.91 1.56 18.56
C LEU A 241 8.40 0.31 19.30
N CYS A 242 9.52 -0.27 18.85
CA CYS A 242 10.10 -1.47 19.45
C CYS A 242 10.51 -1.20 20.91
N GLY A 243 10.02 -2.02 21.84
CA GLY A 243 10.29 -1.91 23.28
C GLY A 243 9.47 -0.85 24.01
N VAL A 244 8.54 -0.15 23.34
CA VAL A 244 7.65 0.81 24.00
C VAL A 244 6.52 0.04 24.70
N THR A 245 6.72 -0.24 25.98
CA THR A 245 5.77 -0.97 26.82
C THR A 245 4.42 -0.25 26.94
N GLN A 246 3.36 -1.04 27.18
CA GLN A 246 1.99 -0.60 27.38
C GLN A 246 1.35 -1.34 28.56
N HIS A 247 0.24 -0.83 29.08
CA HIS A 247 -0.45 -1.45 30.22
C HIS A 247 -1.07 -2.80 29.83
N HIS A 248 -0.61 -3.87 30.48
CA HIS A 248 -0.91 -5.26 30.10
C HIS A 248 -2.40 -5.63 30.11
N GLU A 249 -3.23 -4.98 30.93
CA GLU A 249 -4.68 -5.24 30.96
C GLU A 249 -5.38 -4.87 29.65
N TYR A 250 -4.89 -3.83 28.98
CA TYR A 250 -5.45 -3.35 27.71
C TYR A 250 -4.65 -3.86 26.51
N HIS A 251 -3.35 -4.11 26.71
CA HIS A 251 -2.41 -4.55 25.69
C HIS A 251 -1.69 -5.85 26.13
N PRO A 252 -2.39 -6.99 26.14
CA PRO A 252 -1.77 -8.28 26.48
C PRO A 252 -0.74 -8.76 25.44
N GLU A 253 -0.79 -8.24 24.21
CA GLU A 253 0.01 -8.63 23.06
C GLU A 253 1.49 -8.20 23.14
N GLY A 254 1.81 -7.13 23.87
CA GLY A 254 3.19 -6.69 24.07
C GLY A 254 3.40 -5.19 23.95
N ASP A 255 4.51 -4.81 23.31
CA ASP A 255 4.86 -3.42 23.06
C ASP A 255 4.07 -2.81 21.89
N VAL A 256 4.24 -1.50 21.66
CA VAL A 256 3.54 -0.79 20.57
C VAL A 256 3.87 -1.36 19.19
N PHE A 257 5.08 -1.87 18.97
CA PHE A 257 5.46 -2.48 17.69
C PHE A 257 4.71 -3.80 17.49
N GLU A 258 4.70 -4.67 18.49
CA GLU A 258 3.96 -5.95 18.46
C GLU A 258 2.46 -5.73 18.23
N HIS A 259 1.87 -4.74 18.90
CA HIS A 259 0.48 -4.33 18.67
C HIS A 259 0.23 -3.92 17.21
N THR A 260 1.07 -3.04 16.67
CA THR A 260 0.95 -2.56 15.29
C THR A 260 1.09 -3.71 14.28
N MET A 261 2.01 -4.65 14.52
CA MET A 261 2.20 -5.83 13.69
C MET A 261 0.98 -6.77 13.74
N LEU A 262 0.41 -6.99 14.92
CA LEU A 262 -0.80 -7.79 15.09
C LEU A 262 -1.99 -7.16 14.37
N MET A 263 -2.14 -5.83 14.39
CA MET A 263 -3.14 -5.12 13.59
C MET A 263 -2.97 -5.34 12.08
N LEU A 264 -1.74 -5.30 11.56
CA LEU A 264 -1.48 -5.59 10.14
C LEU A 264 -1.92 -7.03 9.77
N SER A 265 -1.79 -8.00 10.69
CA SER A 265 -2.23 -9.38 10.50
C SER A 265 -3.75 -9.54 10.44
N HIS A 266 -4.50 -8.66 11.11
CA HIS A 266 -5.95 -8.67 11.17
C HIS A 266 -6.63 -7.89 10.04
N MET A 267 -5.85 -7.29 9.14
CA MET A 267 -6.37 -6.59 7.97
C MET A 267 -7.06 -7.57 7.01
N ALA A 268 -8.39 -7.48 6.91
CA ALA A 268 -9.20 -8.46 6.16
C ALA A 268 -9.11 -8.29 4.64
N TYR A 269 -8.81 -7.07 4.18
CA TYR A 269 -8.64 -6.76 2.76
C TYR A 269 -7.54 -5.71 2.59
N PRO A 270 -6.76 -5.77 1.50
CA PRO A 270 -5.72 -4.80 1.26
C PRO A 270 -6.36 -3.47 0.83
N ASP A 271 -6.25 -2.46 1.68
CA ASP A 271 -6.53 -1.06 1.35
C ASP A 271 -5.35 -0.20 1.78
N ILE A 272 -4.87 0.66 0.88
CA ILE A 272 -3.60 1.36 1.11
C ILE A 272 -3.74 2.44 2.18
N GLU A 273 -4.89 3.09 2.28
CA GLU A 273 -5.12 4.13 3.28
C GLU A 273 -5.28 3.49 4.66
N LEU A 274 -6.04 2.38 4.76
CA LEU A 274 -6.12 1.58 5.97
C LEU A 274 -4.76 1.03 6.41
N ALA A 275 -3.98 0.44 5.51
CA ALA A 275 -2.69 -0.16 5.87
C ALA A 275 -1.70 0.88 6.42
N TRP A 276 -1.66 2.07 5.83
CA TRP A 276 -0.86 3.18 6.36
C TRP A 276 -1.42 3.76 7.65
N SER A 277 -2.75 3.85 7.78
CA SER A 277 -3.38 4.26 9.04
C SER A 277 -3.05 3.30 10.17
N ILE A 278 -3.10 1.98 9.95
CA ILE A 278 -2.68 0.96 10.92
C ILE A 278 -1.22 1.18 11.30
N LEU A 279 -0.31 1.29 10.31
CA LEU A 279 1.11 1.42 10.58
C LEU A 279 1.47 2.69 11.37
N LEU A 280 0.68 3.77 11.22
CA LEU A 280 1.00 5.10 11.75
C LEU A 280 0.13 5.55 12.93
N HIS A 281 -0.94 4.84 13.31
CA HIS A 281 -1.90 5.33 14.32
C HIS A 281 -1.25 5.63 15.68
N ASP A 282 -0.24 4.83 16.04
CA ASP A 282 0.44 4.88 17.34
C ASP A 282 1.87 5.43 17.28
N VAL A 283 2.29 5.97 16.13
CA VAL A 283 3.67 6.42 15.94
C VAL A 283 4.08 7.56 16.91
N GLY A 284 3.09 8.27 17.48
CA GLY A 284 3.28 9.31 18.49
C GLY A 284 3.46 8.81 19.93
N LYS A 285 3.20 7.53 20.23
CA LYS A 285 3.32 6.97 21.60
C LYS A 285 4.72 7.12 22.20
N PRO A 286 5.84 6.83 21.49
CA PRO A 286 7.18 7.02 22.06
C PRO A 286 7.43 8.45 22.56
N ALA A 287 6.95 9.46 21.82
CA ALA A 287 7.15 10.87 22.12
C ALA A 287 6.19 11.42 23.19
N THR A 288 5.10 10.71 23.49
CA THR A 288 4.05 11.13 24.43
C THR A 288 4.00 10.27 25.69
N LYS A 289 4.92 9.31 25.82
CA LYS A 289 5.02 8.44 26.98
C LYS A 289 5.26 9.25 28.25
N SER A 290 4.39 9.05 29.23
CA SER A 290 4.47 9.65 30.56
C SER A 290 4.16 8.59 31.63
N LEU A 291 4.69 8.78 32.83
CA LEU A 291 4.43 7.90 33.97
C LEU A 291 3.50 8.61 34.95
N GLY A 292 2.34 8.01 35.20
CA GLY A 292 1.38 8.47 36.21
C GLY A 292 1.91 8.30 37.63
N GLU A 293 1.29 8.98 38.59
CA GLU A 293 1.63 8.85 40.01
C GLU A 293 1.37 7.44 40.58
N ASP A 294 0.48 6.68 39.91
CA ASP A 294 0.15 5.28 40.17
C ASP A 294 1.15 4.29 39.56
N GLY A 295 2.16 4.78 38.84
CA GLY A 295 3.13 3.96 38.10
C GLY A 295 2.60 3.40 36.79
N ILE A 296 1.44 3.85 36.32
CA ILE A 296 0.86 3.45 35.03
C ILE A 296 1.42 4.34 33.92
N GLU A 297 1.77 3.72 32.79
CA GLU A 297 2.25 4.43 31.62
C GLU A 297 1.07 5.01 30.82
N HIS A 298 1.13 6.29 30.50
CA HIS A 298 0.10 7.01 29.74
C HIS A 298 0.67 7.64 28.46
N PHE A 299 -0.18 7.71 27.44
CA PHE A 299 0.12 8.30 26.13
C PHE A 299 -0.90 9.39 25.78
N TYR A 300 -1.01 10.40 26.64
CA TYR A 300 -1.97 11.48 26.45
C TYR A 300 -1.72 12.20 25.13
N THR A 301 -2.78 12.41 24.35
CA THR A 301 -2.76 13.13 23.07
C THR A 301 -1.90 12.48 21.98
N HIS A 302 -1.54 11.20 22.12
CA HIS A 302 -0.74 10.49 21.11
C HIS A 302 -1.41 10.51 19.74
N GLU A 303 -2.74 10.45 19.64
CA GLU A 303 -3.48 10.53 18.37
C GLU A 303 -3.20 11.82 17.60
N HIS A 304 -3.01 12.95 18.30
CA HIS A 304 -2.65 14.21 17.69
C HIS A 304 -1.18 14.23 17.26
N LYS A 305 -0.29 13.66 18.08
CA LYS A 305 1.14 13.57 17.76
C LYS A 305 1.40 12.60 16.60
N SER A 306 0.74 11.45 16.60
CA SER A 306 0.75 10.46 15.53
C SER A 306 0.28 11.08 14.22
N ALA A 307 -0.78 11.90 14.23
CA ALA A 307 -1.28 12.56 13.03
C ALA A 307 -0.27 13.58 12.45
N GLU A 308 0.43 14.33 13.29
CA GLU A 308 1.52 15.23 12.87
C GLU A 308 2.66 14.43 12.21
N MET A 309 3.14 13.39 12.90
CA MET A 309 4.21 12.52 12.41
C MET A 309 3.82 11.78 11.13
N ALA A 310 2.58 11.28 11.04
CA ALA A 310 2.06 10.63 9.85
C ALA A 310 2.10 11.56 8.63
N ALA A 311 1.71 12.83 8.81
CA ALA A 311 1.77 13.82 7.74
C ALA A 311 3.22 14.02 7.25
N ASP A 312 4.18 14.10 8.16
CA ASP A 312 5.60 14.30 7.83
C ASP A 312 6.21 13.07 7.14
N ILE A 313 5.93 11.87 7.64
CA ILE A 313 6.36 10.59 7.05
C ILE A 313 5.81 10.46 5.61
N LEU A 314 4.50 10.65 5.43
CA LEU A 314 3.88 10.46 4.12
C LEU A 314 4.30 11.54 3.10
N LYS A 315 4.52 12.79 3.54
CA LYS A 315 5.13 13.84 2.69
C LYS A 315 6.56 13.50 2.30
N ARG A 316 7.37 12.97 3.25
CA ARG A 316 8.73 12.49 2.99
C ARG A 316 8.73 11.37 1.93
N LEU A 317 7.73 10.51 1.95
CA LEU A 317 7.51 9.43 0.98
C LEU A 317 6.80 9.86 -0.31
N LYS A 318 6.48 11.16 -0.48
CA LYS A 318 5.78 11.69 -1.65
C LYS A 318 4.43 10.99 -1.91
N MET A 319 3.70 10.62 -0.87
CA MET A 319 2.35 10.08 -0.99
C MET A 319 1.40 11.11 -1.65
N PRO A 320 0.40 10.71 -2.46
CA PRO A 320 -0.58 11.65 -3.01
C PRO A 320 -1.31 12.43 -1.91
N SER A 321 -1.51 13.75 -2.11
CA SER A 321 -2.07 14.64 -1.07
C SER A 321 -3.41 14.15 -0.52
N LYS A 322 -4.31 13.65 -1.39
CA LYS A 322 -5.61 13.13 -0.96
C LYS A 322 -5.47 11.97 0.03
N SER A 323 -4.55 11.04 -0.24
CA SER A 323 -4.29 9.92 0.68
C SER A 323 -3.61 10.38 1.96
N ILE A 324 -2.73 11.39 1.90
CA ILE A 324 -2.18 12.01 3.11
C ILE A 324 -3.31 12.55 3.99
N ASP A 325 -4.23 13.32 3.42
CA ASP A 325 -5.34 13.94 4.16
C ASP A 325 -6.23 12.86 4.81
N ASN A 326 -6.59 11.81 4.05
CA ASN A 326 -7.39 10.70 4.55
C ASN A 326 -6.70 9.91 5.67
N ILE A 327 -5.43 9.53 5.48
CA ILE A 327 -4.67 8.76 6.48
C ILE A 327 -4.48 9.58 7.76
N VAL A 328 -4.11 10.86 7.63
CA VAL A 328 -3.90 11.77 8.78
C VAL A 328 -5.21 12.00 9.52
N HIS A 329 -6.33 12.13 8.81
CA HIS A 329 -7.65 12.24 9.44
C HIS A 329 -7.99 10.97 10.22
N ALA A 330 -7.79 9.79 9.64
CA ALA A 330 -8.04 8.53 10.32
C ALA A 330 -7.16 8.33 11.56
N VAL A 331 -5.85 8.60 11.45
CA VAL A 331 -4.91 8.54 12.58
C VAL A 331 -5.29 9.54 13.68
N ARG A 332 -5.65 10.78 13.33
CA ARG A 332 -6.03 11.81 14.31
C ARG A 332 -7.26 11.42 15.12
N ASN A 333 -8.16 10.68 14.52
CA ASN A 333 -9.50 10.44 15.03
C ASN A 333 -9.72 9.01 15.54
N HIS A 334 -8.73 8.12 15.46
CA HIS A 334 -8.92 6.69 15.76
C HIS A 334 -9.51 6.42 17.16
N MET A 335 -9.19 7.24 18.16
CA MET A 335 -9.74 7.13 19.52
C MET A 335 -11.22 7.54 19.65
N ARG A 336 -11.80 8.28 18.69
CA ARG A 336 -13.17 8.84 18.81
C ARG A 336 -14.26 7.76 18.86
N PHE A 337 -13.96 6.57 18.35
CA PHE A 337 -14.89 5.45 18.27
C PHE A 337 -15.14 4.77 19.62
N ALA A 338 -14.20 4.88 20.58
CA ALA A 338 -14.34 4.33 21.93
C ALA A 338 -15.59 4.87 22.66
N HIS A 339 -16.07 6.05 22.28
CA HIS A 339 -17.23 6.72 22.89
C HIS A 339 -18.46 6.77 21.97
N VAL A 340 -18.51 5.96 20.91
CA VAL A 340 -19.56 6.08 19.90
C VAL A 340 -20.96 5.78 20.45
N MET A 341 -21.07 4.85 21.40
CA MET A 341 -22.34 4.49 22.06
C MET A 341 -22.92 5.63 22.92
N GLU A 342 -22.08 6.58 23.33
CA GLU A 342 -22.47 7.77 24.10
C GLU A 342 -22.82 8.96 23.20
N MET A 343 -22.64 8.84 21.88
CA MET A 343 -22.87 9.94 20.95
C MET A 343 -24.37 10.18 20.70
N ARG A 344 -24.74 11.46 20.66
CA ARG A 344 -26.07 11.88 20.15
C ARG A 344 -26.28 11.41 18.71
N PRO A 345 -27.54 11.13 18.29
CA PRO A 345 -27.86 10.72 16.92
C PRO A 345 -27.26 11.59 15.82
N ALA A 346 -27.35 12.91 15.98
CA ALA A 346 -26.75 13.84 15.02
C ALA A 346 -25.22 13.70 14.89
N LYS A 347 -24.52 13.27 15.95
CA LYS A 347 -23.06 13.13 15.94
C LYS A 347 -22.63 11.85 15.24
N TRP A 348 -23.20 10.70 15.59
CA TRP A 348 -22.87 9.45 14.90
C TRP A 348 -23.38 9.42 13.45
N ARG A 349 -24.51 10.10 13.13
CA ARG A 349 -24.96 10.25 11.73
C ARG A 349 -23.95 11.02 10.88
N ARG A 350 -23.37 12.10 11.41
CA ARG A 350 -22.31 12.84 10.71
C ARG A 350 -21.05 11.99 10.54
N LEU A 351 -20.66 11.26 11.59
CA LEU A 351 -19.53 10.32 11.55
C LEU A 351 -19.68 9.31 10.41
N ILE A 352 -20.82 8.61 10.33
CA ILE A 352 -21.08 7.60 9.28
C ILE A 352 -21.09 8.21 7.87
N ALA A 353 -21.47 9.48 7.75
CA ALA A 353 -21.54 10.19 6.48
C ALA A 353 -20.18 10.74 5.98
N GLU A 354 -19.11 10.66 6.78
CA GLU A 354 -17.77 11.09 6.36
C GLU A 354 -17.21 10.12 5.31
N ASP A 355 -16.55 10.66 4.27
CA ASP A 355 -15.93 9.83 3.21
C ASP A 355 -14.84 8.88 3.77
N THR A 356 -14.18 9.26 4.87
CA THR A 356 -13.14 8.47 5.55
C THR A 356 -13.68 7.43 6.51
N PHE A 357 -14.99 7.46 6.82
CA PHE A 357 -15.61 6.58 7.80
C PHE A 357 -15.31 5.08 7.59
N PRO A 358 -15.33 4.53 6.36
CA PRO A 358 -15.02 3.11 6.17
C PRO A 358 -13.62 2.72 6.66
N VAL A 359 -12.61 3.54 6.38
CA VAL A 359 -11.22 3.31 6.82
C VAL A 359 -11.11 3.44 8.33
N GLU A 360 -11.74 4.47 8.91
CA GLU A 360 -11.67 4.73 10.34
C GLU A 360 -12.39 3.68 11.20
N ASN A 361 -13.58 3.27 10.77
CA ASN A 361 -14.35 2.25 11.45
C ASN A 361 -13.64 0.89 11.41
N GLU A 362 -13.00 0.58 10.28
CA GLU A 362 -12.20 -0.64 10.14
C GLU A 362 -10.91 -0.58 10.97
N LEU A 363 -10.21 0.57 10.99
CA LEU A 363 -9.06 0.80 11.86
C LEU A 363 -9.42 0.55 13.32
N HIS A 364 -10.54 1.10 13.80
CA HIS A 364 -11.02 0.90 15.17
C HIS A 364 -11.36 -0.57 15.46
N ARG A 365 -12.02 -1.27 14.52
CA ARG A 365 -12.35 -2.69 14.67
C ARG A 365 -11.08 -3.53 14.84
N ILE A 366 -10.07 -3.27 13.99
CA ILE A 366 -8.79 -3.98 14.00
C ILE A 366 -8.03 -3.70 15.30
N ASP A 367 -7.97 -2.45 15.75
CA ASP A 367 -7.35 -2.05 17.01
C ASP A 367 -7.98 -2.80 18.20
N CYS A 368 -9.31 -2.81 18.29
CA CYS A 368 -10.04 -3.57 19.32
C CYS A 368 -9.72 -5.06 19.26
N MET A 369 -9.64 -5.65 18.06
CA MET A 369 -9.32 -7.07 17.89
C MET A 369 -7.87 -7.42 18.24
N SER A 370 -6.95 -6.47 18.08
CA SER A 370 -5.52 -6.62 18.39
C SER A 370 -5.16 -6.20 19.82
N SER A 371 -6.14 -5.87 20.65
CA SER A 371 -5.95 -5.45 22.05
C SER A 371 -6.86 -6.26 22.99
N HIS A 372 -8.01 -5.69 23.39
CA HIS A 372 -8.91 -6.26 24.40
C HIS A 372 -10.06 -7.10 23.82
N GLY A 373 -10.21 -7.17 22.49
CA GLY A 373 -11.20 -7.97 21.78
C GLY A 373 -12.66 -7.49 21.87
N LYS A 374 -12.91 -6.26 22.36
CA LYS A 374 -14.29 -5.74 22.57
C LYS A 374 -14.72 -4.94 21.36
N THR A 375 -15.64 -5.48 20.56
CA THR A 375 -16.09 -4.87 19.30
C THR A 375 -17.48 -4.25 19.38
N ASP A 376 -18.00 -3.99 20.58
CA ASP A 376 -19.36 -3.49 20.81
C ASP A 376 -19.63 -2.17 20.07
N CYS A 377 -18.66 -1.24 20.07
CA CYS A 377 -18.75 0.03 19.34
C CYS A 377 -18.89 -0.19 17.82
N PHE A 378 -18.15 -1.16 17.28
CA PHE A 378 -18.23 -1.51 15.86
C PHE A 378 -19.58 -2.12 15.50
N ILE A 379 -20.08 -3.06 16.33
CA ILE A 379 -21.41 -3.67 16.15
C ILE A 379 -22.51 -2.61 16.23
N PHE A 380 -22.43 -1.70 17.21
CA PHE A 380 -23.36 -0.58 17.33
C PHE A 380 -23.40 0.25 16.05
N LEU A 381 -22.25 0.59 15.47
CA LEU A 381 -22.19 1.35 14.21
C LEU A 381 -22.77 0.58 13.03
N LEU A 382 -22.53 -0.74 12.93
CA LEU A 382 -23.16 -1.57 11.91
C LEU A 382 -24.68 -1.55 12.00
N ASP A 383 -25.24 -1.65 13.22
CA ASP A 383 -26.68 -1.56 13.44
C ASP A 383 -27.22 -0.19 12.98
N ARG A 384 -26.53 0.91 13.33
CA ARG A 384 -26.90 2.26 12.89
C ARG A 384 -26.83 2.42 11.37
N MET A 385 -25.81 1.86 10.72
CA MET A 385 -25.70 1.87 9.26
C MET A 385 -26.86 1.10 8.60
N ASN A 386 -27.24 -0.04 9.18
CA ASN A 386 -28.35 -0.84 8.69
C ASN A 386 -29.70 -0.11 8.86
N GLU A 387 -29.91 0.59 9.98
CA GLU A 387 -31.09 1.44 10.20
C GLU A 387 -31.23 2.55 9.15
N LEU A 388 -30.12 3.07 8.63
CA LEU A 388 -30.13 4.11 7.60
C LEU A 388 -30.52 3.57 6.21
N ALA A 389 -30.50 2.25 5.97
CA ALA A 389 -31.05 1.59 4.78
C ALA A 389 -30.74 2.29 3.41
N ASN A 390 -29.54 2.87 3.27
CA ASN A 390 -29.00 3.67 2.15
C ASN A 390 -29.05 5.21 2.25
N GLU A 391 -29.64 5.78 3.30
CA GLU A 391 -29.62 7.23 3.61
C GLU A 391 -28.37 7.64 4.40
N ILE A 392 -27.20 7.15 3.99
CA ILE A 392 -25.91 7.50 4.62
C ILE A 392 -25.56 8.97 4.37
N LYS A 393 -25.99 9.52 3.23
CA LYS A 393 -25.77 10.92 2.90
C LYS A 393 -26.63 11.81 3.80
N LEU A 394 -26.00 12.82 4.40
CA LEU A 394 -26.71 13.82 5.18
C LEU A 394 -27.72 14.57 4.29
N PRO A 395 -28.96 14.79 4.78
CA PRO A 395 -29.92 15.62 4.07
C PRO A 395 -29.41 17.06 3.95
N PRO A 396 -29.83 17.81 2.92
CA PRO A 396 -29.50 19.22 2.81
C PRO A 396 -30.02 19.98 4.05
N PRO A 397 -29.28 20.99 4.56
CA PRO A 397 -29.72 21.76 5.71
C PRO A 397 -31.09 22.41 5.46
N LEU A 398 -32.00 22.32 6.43
CA LEU A 398 -33.30 22.99 6.36
C LEU A 398 -33.21 24.52 6.42
N LEU A 399 -32.13 25.05 7.01
CA LEU A 399 -31.86 26.47 7.15
C LEU A 399 -30.47 26.85 6.63
N THR A 400 -30.38 28.07 6.11
CA THR A 400 -29.16 28.73 5.65
C THR A 400 -28.98 30.07 6.37
N GLY A 401 -27.80 30.69 6.23
CA GLY A 401 -27.59 32.05 6.74
C GLY A 401 -28.55 33.09 6.14
N ALA A 402 -29.01 32.88 4.90
CA ALA A 402 -29.99 33.76 4.26
C ALA A 402 -31.36 33.71 4.96
N ASP A 403 -31.74 32.54 5.49
CA ASP A 403 -32.98 32.38 6.27
C ASP A 403 -32.94 33.18 7.56
N LEU A 404 -31.81 33.14 8.27
CA LEU A 404 -31.62 33.91 9.51
C LEU A 404 -31.65 35.42 9.24
N ILE A 405 -31.07 35.87 8.12
CA ILE A 405 -31.15 37.28 7.70
C ILE A 405 -32.58 37.68 7.36
N ALA A 406 -33.33 36.81 6.67
CA ALA A 406 -34.73 37.06 6.34
C ALA A 406 -35.63 37.14 7.59
N LEU A 407 -35.25 36.49 8.69
CA LEU A 407 -35.88 36.61 10.01
C LEU A 407 -35.47 37.89 10.76
N GLY A 408 -34.63 38.75 10.18
CA GLY A 408 -34.18 40.01 10.76
C GLY A 408 -32.92 39.91 11.64
N MET A 409 -32.25 38.76 11.68
CA MET A 409 -31.01 38.58 12.44
C MET A 409 -29.82 39.21 11.71
N LYS A 410 -28.87 39.77 12.47
CA LYS A 410 -27.62 40.31 11.91
C LYS A 410 -26.55 39.22 11.82
N PRO A 411 -25.82 39.10 10.70
CA PRO A 411 -24.73 38.12 10.56
C PRO A 411 -23.69 38.24 11.68
N GLY A 412 -23.34 37.11 12.28
CA GLY A 412 -22.35 37.03 13.36
C GLY A 412 -22.01 35.59 13.77
N PRO A 413 -21.09 35.39 14.73
CA PRO A 413 -20.65 34.06 15.18
C PRO A 413 -21.80 33.13 15.61
N GLU A 414 -22.87 33.71 16.16
CA GLU A 414 -24.08 32.99 16.61
C GLU A 414 -24.79 32.22 15.49
N PHE A 415 -24.66 32.66 14.23
CA PHE A 415 -25.24 31.95 13.08
C PHE A 415 -24.74 30.50 13.02
N LYS A 416 -23.45 30.29 13.30
CA LYS A 416 -22.87 28.93 13.29
C LYS A 416 -23.55 28.05 14.35
N GLU A 417 -23.80 28.59 15.53
CA GLU A 417 -24.46 27.84 16.61
C GLU A 417 -25.91 27.51 16.28
N ILE A 418 -26.66 28.48 15.74
CA ILE A 418 -28.07 28.30 15.37
C ILE A 418 -28.20 27.27 14.24
N LEU A 419 -27.42 27.43 13.17
CA LEU A 419 -27.45 26.51 12.03
C LEU A 419 -26.98 25.11 12.43
N SER A 420 -25.97 25.00 13.30
CA SER A 420 -25.50 23.71 13.85
C SER A 420 -26.59 23.02 14.68
N LYS A 421 -27.27 23.76 15.57
CA LYS A 421 -28.37 23.23 16.39
C LYS A 421 -29.58 22.83 15.52
N ALA A 422 -29.95 23.63 14.51
CA ALA A 422 -30.99 23.26 13.58
C ALA A 422 -30.63 21.98 12.80
N SER A 423 -29.39 21.86 12.34
CA SER A 423 -28.88 20.63 11.72
C SER A 423 -28.92 19.43 12.68
N ASP A 424 -28.57 19.62 13.95
CA ASP A 424 -28.69 18.56 14.97
C ASP A 424 -30.15 18.08 15.10
N LEU A 425 -31.10 19.00 15.24
CA LEU A 425 -32.53 18.68 15.37
C LEU A 425 -33.07 17.99 14.11
N GLN A 426 -32.63 18.40 12.93
CA GLN A 426 -32.98 17.75 11.66
C GLN A 426 -32.48 16.31 11.63
N LEU A 427 -31.21 16.09 11.99
CA LEU A 427 -30.61 14.75 12.00
C LEU A 427 -31.18 13.85 13.11
N GLU A 428 -31.70 14.43 14.19
CA GLU A 428 -32.42 13.72 15.25
C GLU A 428 -33.90 13.44 14.90
N GLY A 429 -34.40 13.91 13.75
CA GLY A 429 -35.80 13.74 13.34
C GLY A 429 -36.80 14.59 14.14
N ARG A 430 -36.32 15.61 14.86
CA ARG A 430 -37.15 16.51 15.69
C ARG A 430 -37.78 17.66 14.89
N ILE A 431 -37.17 18.01 13.76
CA ILE A 431 -37.72 18.93 12.75
C ILE A 431 -37.52 18.30 11.36
N GLY A 432 -38.55 18.30 10.54
CA GLY A 432 -38.57 17.69 9.21
C GLY A 432 -38.75 18.69 8.07
N THR A 433 -39.19 19.91 8.36
CA THR A 433 -39.51 20.93 7.33
C THR A 433 -38.79 22.26 7.58
N ARG A 434 -38.64 23.06 6.51
CA ARG A 434 -38.05 24.41 6.62
C ARG A 434 -38.91 25.31 7.49
N GLU A 435 -40.23 25.17 7.41
CA GLU A 435 -41.20 25.90 8.20
C GLU A 435 -41.04 25.63 9.70
N GLU A 436 -40.93 24.36 10.09
CA GLU A 436 -40.66 23.96 11.48
C GLU A 436 -39.30 24.49 11.98
N ALA A 437 -38.29 24.47 11.11
CA ALA A 437 -36.97 25.00 11.46
C ALA A 437 -37.01 26.52 11.68
N LEU A 438 -37.73 27.27 10.84
CA LEU A 438 -37.93 28.71 11.00
C LEU A 438 -38.72 29.05 12.26
N GLU A 439 -39.75 28.27 12.58
CA GLU A 439 -40.53 28.42 13.81
C GLU A 439 -39.67 28.16 15.05
N TRP A 440 -38.83 27.12 15.03
CA TRP A 440 -37.87 26.85 16.09
C TRP A 440 -36.91 28.04 16.33
N VAL A 441 -36.41 28.68 15.28
CA VAL A 441 -35.54 29.88 15.43
C VAL A 441 -36.30 31.05 16.07
N LYS A 442 -37.56 31.27 15.70
CA LYS A 442 -38.39 32.34 16.29
C LYS A 442 -38.65 32.10 17.77
N ASN A 443 -39.05 30.90 18.14
CA ASN A 443 -39.38 30.54 19.52
C ASN A 443 -38.12 30.53 20.41
N ARG A 444 -36.94 30.31 19.84
CA ARG A 444 -35.65 30.43 20.53
C ARG A 444 -35.35 31.86 21.00
N SER A 445 -35.95 32.87 20.38
CA SER A 445 -35.77 34.27 20.77
C SER A 445 -36.61 34.69 21.98
N GLU A 446 -37.57 33.85 22.42
CA GLU A 446 -38.46 34.15 23.54
C GLU A 446 -37.93 33.64 24.90
N ASP A 447 -36.89 32.79 24.91
CA ASP A 447 -36.25 32.21 26.10
C ASP A 447 -34.92 32.92 26.50
N CYS A 448 -34.62 34.10 25.93
CA CYS A 448 -33.43 34.91 26.26
C CYS A 448 -33.75 36.17 27.07
#